data_AF-A0A920RV70-F1
#
_entry.id   AF-A0A920RV70-F1
#
_cell.length_a   1.000
_cell.length_b   1.000
_cell.length_c   1.000
_cell.angle_alpha   90.00
_cell.angle_beta   90.00
_cell.angle_gamma   90.00
#
_symmetry.space_group_name_H-M   'P 1'
#
loop_
_entity.id
_entity.type
_entity.pdbx_description
1 polymer ?
#
loop_
_entity_poly.entity_id
_entity_poly.type
_entity_poly.pdbx_seq_one_letter_code
_entity_poly.pdbx_strand_id
1 'polypeptide(L)'
;MKKIILITALLLFSAKSFAQDKYCWVNGDNFHDFKVAINKDCKRGDLLWVVTNGHSLDEFTLEQTMGQYCDFESEIIIRKRNNGSLYLQCILVDEKSRKRRIRD
;
A
#
# COMPACT_ATOMS: atom_id res chain seq x y z
N MET A 1 -3.17 8.99 -44.68
CA MET A 1 -3.87 9.81 -43.66
C MET A 1 -4.71 9.00 -42.67
N LYS A 2 -5.58 8.07 -43.10
CA LYS A 2 -6.38 7.23 -42.17
C LYS A 2 -5.57 6.38 -41.17
N LYS A 3 -4.41 5.84 -41.59
CA LYS A 3 -3.53 5.02 -40.72
C LYS A 3 -2.88 5.82 -39.59
N ILE A 4 -2.57 7.10 -39.82
CA ILE A 4 -1.94 7.96 -38.80
C ILE A 4 -2.94 8.25 -37.68
N ILE A 5 -4.19 8.54 -38.03
CA ILE A 5 -5.28 8.80 -37.08
C ILE A 5 -5.53 7.59 -36.16
N LEU A 6 -5.41 6.36 -36.68
CA LEU A 6 -5.55 5.15 -35.86
C LEU A 6 -4.44 5.00 -34.80
N ILE A 7 -3.21 5.36 -35.14
CA ILE A 7 -2.05 5.24 -34.23
C ILE A 7 -2.16 6.30 -33.12
N THR A 8 -2.59 7.52 -33.46
CA THR A 8 -2.81 8.57 -32.44
C THR A 8 -3.95 8.21 -31.50
N ALA A 9 -5.03 7.59 -32.00
CA ALA A 9 -6.11 7.10 -31.15
C ALA A 9 -5.62 6.01 -30.17
N LEU A 10 -4.82 5.04 -30.65
CA LEU A 10 -4.30 3.96 -29.80
C LEU A 10 -3.41 4.47 -28.64
N LEU A 11 -2.57 5.49 -28.91
CA LEU A 11 -1.70 6.10 -27.90
C LEU A 11 -2.46 6.97 -26.88
N LEU A 12 -3.58 7.57 -27.28
CA LEU A 12 -4.44 8.34 -26.36
C LEU A 12 -5.23 7.44 -25.40
N PHE A 13 -5.53 6.19 -25.80
CA PHE A 13 -6.17 5.21 -24.93
C PHE A 13 -5.19 4.50 -23.98
N SER A 14 -3.89 4.45 -24.29
CA SER A 14 -2.88 3.85 -23.39
C SER A 14 -2.48 4.76 -22.23
N ALA A 15 -2.70 6.08 -22.32
CA ALA A 15 -2.33 7.03 -21.27
C ALA A 15 -3.15 6.85 -19.97
N LYS A 16 -4.34 6.25 -20.04
CA LYS A 16 -5.12 5.88 -18.84
C LYS A 16 -4.61 4.62 -18.12
N SER A 17 -3.67 3.90 -18.73
CA SER A 17 -3.07 2.68 -18.15
C SER A 17 -1.82 2.97 -17.32
N PHE A 18 -1.38 4.22 -17.22
CA PHE A 18 -0.55 4.63 -16.09
C PHE A 18 -1.48 4.67 -14.89
N ALA A 19 -1.62 3.53 -14.21
CA ALA A 19 -2.17 3.48 -12.86
C ALA A 19 -1.35 4.48 -12.05
N GLN A 20 -1.89 5.68 -11.89
CA GLN A 20 -1.31 6.68 -11.02
C GLN A 20 -1.47 6.07 -9.64
N ASP A 21 -0.37 5.57 -9.06
CA ASP A 21 -0.36 4.97 -7.73
C ASP A 21 -1.16 5.88 -6.81
N LYS A 22 -2.36 5.42 -6.44
CA LYS A 22 -3.20 6.20 -5.54
C LYS A 22 -2.62 6.00 -4.17
N TYR A 23 -2.22 7.11 -3.55
CA TYR A 23 -1.83 7.10 -2.16
C TYR A 23 -3.04 6.65 -1.34
N CYS A 24 -2.92 5.54 -0.63
CA CYS A 24 -3.85 5.20 0.43
C CYS A 24 -3.23 5.54 1.78
N TRP A 25 -3.63 6.69 2.31
CA TRP A 25 -3.20 7.13 3.63
C TRP A 25 -4.12 6.54 4.69
N VAL A 26 -3.55 5.82 5.65
CA VAL A 26 -4.30 5.22 6.76
C VAL A 26 -3.71 5.65 8.09
N ASN A 27 -4.60 5.96 9.03
CA ASN A 27 -4.28 6.26 10.41
C ASN A 27 -4.97 5.34 11.39
N GLY A 28 -4.39 5.21 12.57
CA GLY A 28 -4.81 4.26 13.60
C GLY A 28 -3.73 4.14 14.67
N ASP A 29 -4.07 3.47 15.77
CA ASP A 29 -3.18 3.35 16.93
C ASP A 29 -2.59 1.95 17.07
N ASN A 30 -3.16 0.96 16.39
CA ASN A 30 -2.72 -0.43 16.41
C ASN A 30 -3.02 -1.15 15.08
N PHE A 31 -2.58 -2.40 14.96
CA PHE A 31 -2.78 -3.21 13.75
C PHE A 31 -4.26 -3.41 13.38
N HIS A 32 -5.16 -3.55 14.36
CA HIS A 32 -6.59 -3.73 14.08
C HIS A 32 -7.18 -2.48 13.41
N ASP A 33 -6.81 -1.29 13.89
CA ASP A 33 -7.27 -0.03 13.31
C ASP A 33 -6.81 0.10 11.85
N PHE A 34 -5.55 -0.23 11.57
CA PHE A 34 -5.02 -0.25 10.20
C PHE A 34 -5.74 -1.25 9.33
N LYS A 35 -5.98 -2.46 9.82
CA LYS A 35 -6.75 -3.46 9.07
C LYS A 35 -8.15 -2.94 8.71
N VAL A 36 -8.84 -2.30 9.66
CA VAL A 36 -10.17 -1.73 9.42
C VAL A 36 -10.10 -0.60 8.39
N ALA A 37 -9.15 0.33 8.53
CA ALA A 37 -8.97 1.44 7.60
C ALA A 37 -8.59 0.98 6.19
N ILE A 38 -7.62 0.06 6.08
CA ILE A 38 -7.16 -0.50 4.80
C ILE A 38 -8.31 -1.17 4.06
N ASN A 39 -9.09 -2.01 4.74
CA ASN A 39 -10.19 -2.73 4.11
C ASN A 39 -11.35 -1.83 3.70
N LYS A 40 -11.47 -0.65 4.32
CA LYS A 40 -12.53 0.31 4.03
C LYS A 40 -12.13 1.26 2.90
N ASP A 41 -10.91 1.78 2.95
CA ASP A 41 -10.52 2.98 2.20
C ASP A 41 -9.48 2.69 1.10
N CYS A 42 -8.78 1.56 1.14
CA CYS A 42 -7.71 1.23 0.19
C CYS A 42 -8.10 0.17 -0.85
N LYS A 43 -7.33 0.11 -1.94
CA LYS A 43 -7.42 -0.93 -2.98
C LYS A 43 -6.07 -1.56 -3.23
N ARG A 44 -6.07 -2.85 -3.58
CA ARG A 44 -4.87 -3.55 -4.05
C ARG A 44 -4.16 -2.73 -5.13
N GLY A 45 -2.85 -2.59 -4.98
CA GLY A 45 -1.98 -1.81 -5.87
C GLY A 45 -1.79 -0.35 -5.45
N ASP A 46 -2.56 0.16 -4.48
CA ASP A 46 -2.34 1.50 -3.93
C ASP A 46 -0.98 1.57 -3.21
N LEU A 47 -0.37 2.77 -3.20
CA LEU A 47 0.76 3.05 -2.32
C LEU A 47 0.20 3.28 -0.91
N LEU A 48 0.27 2.26 -0.07
CA LEU A 48 -0.13 2.32 1.32
C LEU A 48 0.83 3.23 2.09
N TRP A 49 0.29 4.15 2.88
CA TRP A 49 1.03 4.97 3.83
C TRP A 49 0.37 4.88 5.20
N VAL A 50 1.03 4.17 6.13
CA VAL A 50 0.54 3.96 7.49
C VAL A 50 1.20 4.92 8.47
N VAL A 51 0.39 5.63 9.27
CA VAL A 51 0.82 6.54 10.34
C VAL A 51 -0.09 6.46 11.57
N THR A 52 0.36 6.98 12.72
CA THR A 52 -0.41 7.09 13.96
C THR A 52 -1.00 8.48 14.20
N ASN A 53 -2.08 8.55 14.97
CA ASN A 53 -2.69 9.80 15.41
C ASN A 53 -1.98 10.34 16.66
N GLY A 54 -0.90 11.09 16.49
CA GLY A 54 -0.26 11.82 17.60
C GLY A 54 0.54 10.94 18.58
N HIS A 55 0.61 9.63 18.36
CA HIS A 55 1.39 8.68 19.14
C HIS A 55 2.52 8.03 18.32
N SER A 56 3.41 7.27 18.96
CA SER A 56 4.42 6.49 18.23
C SER A 56 3.82 5.18 17.74
N LEU A 57 4.04 4.86 16.47
CA LEU A 57 3.92 3.49 15.96
C LEU A 57 4.96 2.60 16.67
N ASP A 58 4.52 1.48 17.24
CA ASP A 58 5.43 0.44 17.73
C ASP A 58 5.87 -0.47 16.57
N GLU A 59 7.04 -1.09 16.73
CA GLU A 59 7.64 -1.94 15.71
C GLU A 59 6.78 -3.16 15.40
N PHE A 60 6.13 -3.76 16.41
CA PHE A 60 5.32 -4.96 16.23
C PHE A 60 4.06 -4.70 15.40
N THR A 61 3.42 -3.55 15.61
CA THR A 61 2.30 -3.11 14.76
C THR A 61 2.73 -2.91 13.31
N LEU A 62 3.92 -2.34 13.08
CA LEU A 62 4.47 -2.20 11.73
C LEU A 62 4.81 -3.53 11.08
N GLU A 63 5.45 -4.45 11.82
CA GLU A 63 5.77 -5.79 11.35
C GLU A 63 4.52 -6.56 10.93
N GLN A 64 3.45 -6.51 11.72
CA GLN A 64 2.19 -7.14 11.37
C GLN A 64 1.55 -6.53 10.11
N THR A 65 1.55 -5.20 10.02
CA THR A 65 0.99 -4.48 8.88
C THR A 65 1.77 -4.81 7.61
N MET A 66 3.10 -4.74 7.68
CA MET A 66 3.99 -5.09 6.58
C MET A 66 3.81 -6.54 6.15
N GLY A 67 3.81 -7.47 7.11
CA GLY A 67 3.66 -8.90 6.86
C GLY A 67 2.37 -9.26 6.15
N GLN A 68 1.27 -8.57 6.47
CA GLN A 68 -0.06 -8.89 5.93
C GLN A 68 -0.41 -8.12 4.65
N TYR A 69 0.12 -6.92 4.45
CA TYR A 69 -0.38 -6.01 3.41
C TYR A 69 0.67 -5.50 2.43
N CYS A 70 1.97 -5.67 2.67
CA CYS A 70 2.98 -5.18 1.74
C CYS A 70 3.38 -6.24 0.71
N ASP A 71 3.56 -5.82 -0.55
CA ASP A 71 4.32 -6.59 -1.53
C ASP A 71 5.81 -6.60 -1.16
N PHE A 72 6.40 -7.79 -1.01
CA PHE A 72 7.82 -7.95 -0.64
C PHE A 72 8.76 -7.93 -1.84
N GLU A 73 8.23 -8.06 -3.06
CA GLU A 73 9.03 -7.89 -4.29
C GLU A 73 9.21 -6.40 -4.65
N SER A 74 8.42 -5.53 -4.01
CA SER A 74 8.49 -4.08 -4.12
C SER A 74 9.31 -3.46 -2.99
N GLU A 75 9.75 -2.22 -3.16
CA GLU A 75 10.43 -1.48 -2.09
C GLU A 75 9.48 -1.23 -0.91
N ILE A 76 9.99 -1.47 0.30
CA ILE A 76 9.28 -1.19 1.56
C ILE A 76 10.07 -0.15 2.33
N ILE A 77 9.41 0.95 2.68
CA ILE A 77 10.02 2.06 3.41
C ILE A 77 9.51 2.05 4.84
N ILE A 78 10.43 1.86 5.79
CA ILE A 78 10.20 2.08 7.22
C ILE A 78 11.16 3.16 7.69
N ARG A 79 10.62 4.22 8.30
CA ARG A 79 11.41 5.37 8.72
C ARG A 79 10.88 5.96 10.02
N LYS A 80 11.77 6.59 10.77
CA LYS A 80 11.48 7.38 11.96
C LYS A 80 11.29 8.85 11.57
N ARG A 81 10.19 9.46 12.01
CA ARG A 81 9.91 10.90 11.87
C ARG A 81 10.68 11.69 12.93
N ASN A 82 10.77 13.01 12.76
CA ASN A 82 11.48 13.90 13.68
C ASN A 82 10.92 13.87 15.12
N ASN A 83 9.64 13.56 15.30
CA ASN A 83 9.00 13.40 16.61
C ASN A 83 9.21 12.02 17.23
N GLY A 84 10.02 11.16 16.60
CA GLY A 84 10.32 9.82 17.06
C GLY A 84 9.34 8.73 16.62
N SER A 85 8.19 9.07 16.04
CA SER A 85 7.22 8.08 15.56
C SER A 85 7.73 7.37 14.31
N LEU A 86 7.38 6.09 14.13
CA LEU A 86 7.66 5.38 12.87
C LEU A 86 6.59 5.68 11.82
N TYR A 87 6.85 5.33 10.56
CA TYR A 87 5.85 5.19 9.49
C TYR A 87 6.26 4.07 8.53
N LEU A 88 5.28 3.54 7.80
CA LEU A 88 5.45 2.50 6.77
C LEU A 88 4.86 2.98 5.45
N GLN A 89 5.60 2.74 4.36
CA GLN A 89 5.08 2.84 2.99
C GLN A 89 5.42 1.57 2.20
N CYS A 90 4.46 1.07 1.42
CA CYS A 90 4.65 -0.07 0.53
C CYS A 90 3.51 -0.16 -0.50
N ILE A 91 3.68 -1.01 -1.51
CA ILE A 91 2.59 -1.37 -2.41
C ILE A 91 1.63 -2.34 -1.70
N LEU A 92 0.36 -1.97 -1.68
CA LEU A 92 -0.70 -2.73 -1.02
C LEU A 92 -1.04 -4.00 -1.79
N VAL A 93 -1.01 -5.14 -1.09
CA VAL A 93 -1.60 -6.41 -1.53
C VAL A 93 -2.82 -6.76 -0.68
N ASP A 94 -3.62 -7.70 -1.17
CA ASP A 94 -4.72 -8.25 -0.38
C ASP A 94 -4.19 -8.89 0.91
N GLU A 95 -5.00 -8.87 1.98
CA GLU A 95 -4.63 -9.43 3.27
C GLU A 95 -4.07 -10.85 3.11
N LYS A 96 -2.77 -11.02 3.40
CA LYS A 96 -2.15 -12.34 3.39
C LYS A 96 -2.69 -13.15 4.56
N SER A 97 -3.19 -14.34 4.25
CA SER A 97 -3.67 -15.27 5.26
C SER A 97 -2.59 -15.59 6.30
N ARG A 98 -2.92 -15.43 7.59
CA ARG A 98 -2.09 -15.90 8.72
C ARG A 98 -2.07 -17.43 8.85
N LYS A 99 -2.54 -18.19 7.86
CA LYS A 99 -2.45 -19.65 7.90
C LYS A 99 -0.99 -20.06 7.99
N ARG A 100 -0.61 -20.54 9.18
CA ARG A 100 0.66 -21.22 9.43
C ARG A 100 0.82 -22.26 8.33
N ARG A 101 1.91 -22.21 7.56
CA ARG A 101 2.23 -23.32 6.66
C ARG A 101 2.35 -24.56 7.55
N ILE A 102 1.37 -25.45 7.48
CA ILE A 102 1.56 -26.80 7.96
C ILE A 102 2.51 -27.40 6.94
N ARG A 103 3.60 -28.02 7.39
CA ARG A 103 4.51 -28.72 6.46
C ARG A 103 3.67 -29.73 5.68
N ASP A 104 3.70 -29.64 4.35
CA ASP A 104 3.26 -30.73 3.47
C ASP A 104 4.22 -31.92 3.62
#